data_AF-A0A0D0AVB8-F1
#
_entry.id   AF-A0A0D0AVB8-F1
#
_cell.length_a   1.000
_cell.length_b   1.000
_cell.length_c   1.000
_cell.angle_alpha   90.00
_cell.angle_beta   90.00
_cell.angle_gamma   90.00
#
_symmetry.space_group_name_H-M   'P 1'
#
loop_
_entity.id
_entity.type
_entity.pdbx_description
1 polymer ?
#
loop_
_entity_poly.entity_id
_entity_poly.type
_entity_poly.pdbx_seq_one_letter_code
_entity_poly.pdbx_strand_id
1 'polypeptide(L)'
;MDPSSILENDGWKKTDVEIMVPSKEKNPNGNGRPFSVSGLVYRPLIAVIKAAFSEQSSKLFHFTPFKRVWKSPVTGQEQRLYDELYTSDAWIEAHDELQKQRRDDDCKLERVVAGLMFWSDSTRLAHFGNASTWPLYLFFGNLSKYIRSRPNASVCHPVAFIPTLPESINSFISSFLQRKKYDDVLTHCKRELFHGVWHILLDDEFINAYTNGIVIKCHDGVYRRIFPRIFTYSADYPEKVLLATIRDKGNCPCPRCLTPKSLFNRTGYLYDIPQRMKRLRRYFAEKVSQARNAIYTRGAPIKGGLVESLLKPFSLVPTINSFVDRLSPFGFDLFPVLVVDLLHEFELGILKAVMTHLMRLLYAVDPRKITTINERY
;
A
#
# COMPACT_ATOMS: atom_id res chain seq x y z
N MET A 1 -28.28 17.63 -13.78
CA MET A 1 -27.44 17.94 -12.62
C MET A 1 -25.99 17.76 -13.06
N ASP A 2 -25.15 18.76 -12.87
CA ASP A 2 -23.73 18.68 -13.21
C ASP A 2 -23.05 17.62 -12.31
N PRO A 3 -22.45 16.54 -12.86
CA PRO A 3 -21.77 15.51 -12.07
C PRO A 3 -20.65 16.08 -11.18
N SER A 4 -20.12 17.25 -11.54
CA SER A 4 -19.11 17.98 -10.77
C SER A 4 -19.63 18.42 -9.41
N SER A 5 -20.89 18.86 -9.32
CA SER A 5 -21.46 19.37 -8.06
C SER A 5 -21.77 18.27 -7.05
N ILE A 6 -22.03 17.04 -7.51
CA ILE A 6 -22.29 15.89 -6.63
C ILE A 6 -20.97 15.44 -5.98
N LEU A 7 -19.87 15.39 -6.74
CA LEU A 7 -18.55 14.99 -6.23
C LEU A 7 -18.03 15.98 -5.19
N GLU A 8 -18.19 17.29 -5.43
CA GLU A 8 -17.77 18.33 -4.50
C GLU A 8 -18.55 18.30 -3.18
N ASN A 9 -19.86 18.01 -3.23
CA ASN A 9 -20.70 17.87 -2.04
C ASN A 9 -20.30 16.67 -1.16
N ASP A 10 -19.76 15.59 -1.74
CA ASP A 10 -19.27 14.41 -1.01
C ASP A 10 -17.79 14.51 -0.58
N GLY A 11 -17.18 15.67 -0.79
CA GLY A 11 -15.80 15.98 -0.38
C GLY A 11 -14.72 15.41 -1.30
N TRP A 12 -15.06 15.05 -2.54
CA TRP A 12 -14.08 14.68 -3.56
C TRP A 12 -13.41 15.92 -4.16
N LYS A 13 -12.11 15.82 -4.37
CA LYS A 13 -11.27 16.81 -5.04
C LYS A 13 -10.76 16.22 -6.35
N LYS A 14 -10.57 17.08 -7.34
CA LYS A 14 -9.88 16.74 -8.59
C LYS A 14 -8.57 17.52 -8.66
N THR A 15 -7.50 16.86 -9.05
CA THR A 15 -6.21 17.51 -9.24
C THR A 15 -5.38 16.76 -10.27
N ASP A 16 -4.29 17.39 -10.67
CA ASP A 16 -3.31 16.81 -11.56
C ASP A 16 -2.10 16.32 -10.75
N VAL A 17 -1.44 15.27 -11.23
CA VAL A 17 -0.21 14.75 -10.62
C VAL A 17 0.97 15.12 -11.49
N GLU A 18 1.87 15.94 -10.97
CA GLU A 18 3.10 16.28 -11.67
C GLU A 18 4.16 15.19 -11.47
N ILE A 19 4.75 14.72 -12.57
CA ILE A 19 5.86 13.77 -12.56
C ILE A 19 7.06 14.28 -13.34
N MET A 20 8.27 13.87 -12.95
CA MET A 20 9.51 14.29 -13.62
C MET A 20 10.00 13.25 -14.62
N VAL A 21 9.97 13.58 -15.91
CA VAL A 21 10.43 12.70 -17.00
C VAL A 21 11.90 12.98 -17.32
N PRO A 22 12.82 12.01 -17.17
CA PRO A 22 14.25 12.26 -17.39
C PRO A 22 14.59 12.44 -18.87
N SER A 23 15.23 13.55 -19.24
CA SER A 23 15.63 13.85 -20.62
C SER A 23 16.92 13.14 -21.08
N LYS A 24 17.69 12.56 -20.15
CA LYS A 24 19.06 12.03 -20.36
C LYS A 24 20.11 13.08 -20.73
N GLU A 25 19.78 14.35 -20.69
CA GLU A 25 20.76 15.43 -20.84
C GLU A 25 21.54 15.59 -19.54
N LYS A 26 22.82 15.99 -19.62
CA LYS A 26 23.56 16.38 -18.43
C LYS A 26 23.12 17.78 -18.04
N ASN A 27 22.57 17.93 -16.84
CA ASN A 27 22.20 19.23 -16.29
C ASN A 27 22.42 19.22 -14.77
N PRO A 28 23.40 20.00 -14.25
CA PRO A 28 23.64 20.14 -12.81
C PRO A 28 22.39 20.55 -12.02
N ASN A 29 21.47 21.30 -12.63
CA ASN A 29 20.23 21.76 -12.01
C ASN A 29 19.06 20.77 -12.16
N GLY A 30 19.30 19.60 -12.76
CA GLY A 30 18.28 18.59 -13.05
C GLY A 30 17.81 18.61 -14.52
N ASN A 31 17.66 17.42 -15.09
CA ASN A 31 17.23 17.19 -16.48
C ASN A 31 15.79 16.68 -16.58
N GLY A 32 15.09 16.63 -15.44
CA GLY A 32 13.70 16.18 -15.39
C GLY A 32 12.81 17.23 -16.02
N ARG A 33 11.97 16.81 -16.97
CA ARG A 33 10.95 17.66 -17.58
C ARG A 33 9.62 17.36 -16.89
N PRO A 34 8.95 18.35 -16.28
CA PRO A 34 7.68 18.12 -15.61
C PRO A 34 6.62 17.72 -16.65
N PHE A 35 5.80 16.75 -16.29
CA PHE A 35 4.66 16.29 -17.06
C PHE A 35 3.46 16.17 -16.14
N SER A 36 2.37 16.85 -16.49
CA SER A 36 1.13 16.82 -15.73
C SER A 36 0.27 15.63 -16.16
N VAL A 37 -0.09 14.77 -15.20
CA VAL A 37 -1.05 13.68 -15.40
C VAL A 37 -2.38 14.08 -14.77
N SER A 38 -3.32 14.50 -15.61
CA SER A 38 -4.65 14.90 -15.16
C SER A 38 -5.53 13.70 -14.79
N GLY A 39 -6.54 13.95 -13.95
CA GLY A 39 -7.60 12.99 -13.66
C GLY A 39 -7.47 12.24 -12.34
N LEU A 40 -6.60 12.68 -11.41
CA LEU A 40 -6.66 12.19 -10.04
C LEU A 40 -7.92 12.73 -9.37
N VAL A 41 -8.79 11.83 -8.93
CA VAL A 41 -9.97 12.13 -8.13
C VAL A 41 -9.77 11.50 -6.76
N TYR A 42 -9.80 12.28 -5.69
CA TYR A 42 -9.48 11.80 -4.34
C TYR A 42 -10.26 12.51 -3.25
N ARG A 43 -10.34 11.90 -2.06
CA ARG A 43 -10.84 12.52 -0.84
C ARG A 43 -9.67 12.73 0.11
N PRO A 44 -9.48 13.93 0.69
CA PRO A 44 -8.46 14.15 1.72
C PRO A 44 -8.63 13.14 2.86
N LEU A 45 -7.55 12.46 3.25
CA LEU A 45 -7.61 11.40 4.26
C LEU A 45 -8.20 11.91 5.59
N ILE A 46 -7.88 13.16 5.96
CA ILE A 46 -8.39 13.79 7.17
C ILE A 46 -9.90 14.04 7.12
N ALA A 47 -10.45 14.40 5.97
CA ALA A 47 -11.89 14.52 5.81
C ALA A 47 -12.59 13.17 6.00
N VAL A 48 -11.99 12.09 5.47
CA VAL A 48 -12.51 10.72 5.64
C VAL A 48 -12.42 10.26 7.08
N ILE A 49 -11.32 10.54 7.79
CA ILE A 49 -11.17 10.22 9.21
C ILE A 49 -12.19 11.00 10.06
N LYS A 50 -12.35 12.30 9.83
CA LYS A 50 -13.34 13.14 10.54
C LYS A 50 -14.76 12.59 10.36
N ALA A 51 -15.14 12.24 9.13
CA ALA A 51 -16.44 11.64 8.84
C ALA A 51 -16.62 10.30 9.56
N ALA A 52 -15.67 9.37 9.38
CA ALA A 52 -15.78 8.01 9.94
C ALA A 52 -15.88 7.99 11.47
N PHE A 53 -15.24 8.91 12.19
CA PHE A 53 -15.34 8.99 13.65
C PHE A 53 -16.61 9.69 14.14
N SER A 54 -17.27 10.50 13.29
CA SER A 54 -18.49 11.23 13.62
C SER A 54 -19.76 10.47 13.23
N GLU A 55 -19.67 9.51 12.32
CA GLU A 55 -20.77 8.68 11.85
C GLU A 55 -21.30 7.69 12.89
N GLN A 56 -22.57 7.28 12.75
CA GLN A 56 -23.20 6.31 13.66
C GLN A 56 -22.49 4.95 13.73
N SER A 57 -21.82 4.55 12.66
CA SER A 57 -21.01 3.33 12.60
C SER A 57 -19.87 3.34 13.64
N SER A 58 -19.37 4.53 14.03
CA SER A 58 -18.27 4.70 14.97
C SER A 58 -18.60 4.31 16.41
N LYS A 59 -19.89 4.13 16.74
CA LYS A 59 -20.31 3.56 18.04
C LYS A 59 -19.75 2.16 18.29
N LEU A 60 -19.32 1.46 17.24
CA LEU A 60 -18.72 0.13 17.29
C LEU A 60 -17.19 0.17 17.26
N PHE A 61 -16.56 1.35 17.31
CA PHE A 61 -15.11 1.47 17.28
C PHE A 61 -14.51 1.04 18.61
N HIS A 62 -13.47 0.24 18.52
CA HIS A 62 -12.55 0.02 19.63
C HIS A 62 -11.51 1.14 19.64
N PHE A 63 -11.48 1.90 20.73
CA PHE A 63 -10.51 2.97 20.95
C PHE A 63 -9.30 2.52 21.78
N THR A 64 -9.54 1.62 22.73
CA THR A 64 -8.50 1.05 23.61
C THR A 64 -8.17 -0.37 23.16
N PRO A 65 -6.89 -0.68 22.89
CA PRO A 65 -6.49 -2.03 22.51
C PRO A 65 -6.43 -2.97 23.72
N PHE A 66 -6.49 -4.28 23.46
CA PHE A 66 -6.39 -5.31 24.49
C PHE A 66 -5.89 -6.64 23.93
N LYS A 67 -5.28 -7.48 24.78
CA LYS A 67 -4.94 -8.86 24.39
C LYS A 67 -6.14 -9.75 24.59
N ARG A 68 -6.51 -10.54 23.57
CA ARG A 68 -7.57 -11.55 23.67
C ARG A 68 -6.95 -12.91 23.96
N VAL A 69 -7.36 -13.54 25.06
CA VAL A 69 -6.86 -14.85 25.49
C VAL A 69 -8.04 -15.80 25.60
N TRP A 70 -7.91 -16.99 25.00
CA TRP A 70 -8.84 -18.09 25.23
C TRP A 70 -8.28 -19.00 26.31
N LYS A 71 -9.12 -19.36 27.28
CA LYS A 71 -8.79 -20.31 28.33
C LYS A 71 -9.63 -21.56 28.14
N SER A 72 -8.96 -22.70 28.02
CA SER A 72 -9.60 -24.01 27.91
C SER A 72 -10.44 -24.28 29.16
N PRO A 73 -11.75 -24.55 29.05
CA PRO A 73 -12.58 -24.88 30.20
C PRO A 73 -12.24 -26.27 30.77
N VAL A 74 -11.54 -27.12 30.00
CA VAL A 74 -11.17 -28.49 30.38
C VAL A 74 -9.78 -28.54 31.02
N THR A 75 -8.80 -27.91 30.38
CA THR A 75 -7.38 -28.02 30.78
C THR A 75 -6.88 -26.79 31.53
N GLY A 76 -7.65 -25.70 31.55
CA GLY A 76 -7.22 -24.41 32.10
C GLY A 76 -6.09 -23.72 31.31
N GLN A 77 -5.61 -24.33 30.21
CA GLN A 77 -4.54 -23.77 29.39
C GLN A 77 -5.01 -22.50 28.67
N GLU A 78 -4.12 -21.52 28.61
CA GLU A 78 -4.38 -20.23 27.97
C GLU A 78 -3.67 -20.15 26.62
N GLN A 79 -4.36 -19.60 25.63
CA GLN A 79 -3.84 -19.37 24.29
C GLN A 79 -4.16 -17.95 23.84
N ARG A 80 -3.15 -17.25 23.30
CA ARG A 80 -3.34 -15.95 22.66
C ARG A 80 -4.16 -16.11 21.38
N LEU A 81 -5.23 -15.32 21.26
CA LEU A 81 -6.01 -15.19 20.04
C LEU A 81 -5.51 -14.00 19.22
N TYR A 82 -5.44 -14.20 17.90
CA TYR A 82 -5.06 -13.19 16.92
C TYR A 82 -6.18 -13.08 15.87
N ASP A 83 -7.00 -12.05 15.96
CA ASP A 83 -8.21 -11.94 15.15
C ASP A 83 -8.50 -10.53 14.62
N GLU A 84 -8.16 -9.49 15.38
CA GLU A 84 -8.47 -8.10 15.07
C GLU A 84 -7.26 -7.18 15.28
N LEU A 85 -7.22 -6.06 14.56
CA LEU A 85 -6.08 -5.14 14.62
C LEU A 85 -5.95 -4.47 16.00
N TYR A 86 -7.05 -4.04 16.61
CA TYR A 86 -7.07 -3.50 17.98
C TYR A 86 -6.73 -4.53 19.06
N THR A 87 -6.62 -5.82 18.71
CA THR A 87 -6.11 -6.86 19.62
C THR A 87 -4.67 -7.26 19.34
N SER A 88 -4.05 -6.69 18.30
CA SER A 88 -2.69 -7.01 17.88
C SER A 88 -1.65 -6.34 18.77
N ASP A 89 -0.47 -6.96 18.87
CA ASP A 89 0.65 -6.37 19.60
C ASP A 89 1.08 -5.04 18.95
N ALA A 90 1.01 -4.92 17.61
CA ALA A 90 1.31 -3.68 16.90
C ALA A 90 0.41 -2.50 17.33
N TRP A 91 -0.89 -2.74 17.55
CA TRP A 91 -1.79 -1.67 18.01
C TRP A 91 -1.52 -1.30 19.46
N ILE A 92 -1.29 -2.30 20.31
CA ILE A 92 -0.93 -2.08 21.72
C ILE A 92 0.32 -1.22 21.79
N GLU A 93 1.37 -1.55 21.03
CA GLU A 93 2.61 -0.78 20.95
C GLU A 93 2.36 0.65 20.47
N ALA A 94 1.63 0.84 19.37
CA ALA A 94 1.32 2.17 18.84
C ALA A 94 0.47 3.02 19.81
N HIS A 95 -0.45 2.39 20.55
CA HIS A 95 -1.24 3.06 21.58
C HIS A 95 -0.37 3.45 22.77
N ASP A 96 0.49 2.56 23.25
CA ASP A 96 1.40 2.82 24.37
C ASP A 96 2.40 3.92 24.05
N GLU A 97 2.98 3.92 22.85
CA GLU A 97 3.86 4.99 22.36
C GLU A 97 3.14 6.34 22.33
N LEU A 98 1.89 6.35 21.85
CA LEU A 98 1.07 7.56 21.82
C LEU A 98 0.76 8.10 23.23
N GLN A 99 0.46 7.22 24.20
CA GLN A 99 0.22 7.66 25.57
C GLN A 99 1.49 8.20 26.25
N LYS A 100 2.66 7.68 25.88
CA LYS A 100 3.98 8.14 26.37
C LYS A 100 4.46 9.42 25.70
N GLN A 101 3.95 9.77 24.51
CA GLN A 101 4.32 10.99 23.80
C GLN A 101 4.03 12.22 24.68
N ARG A 102 4.98 13.16 24.73
CA ARG A 102 4.82 14.42 25.48
C ARG A 102 3.55 15.16 25.05
N ARG A 103 2.90 15.82 26.01
CA ARG A 103 1.82 16.78 25.72
C ARG A 103 2.48 18.15 25.66
N ASP A 104 2.73 18.62 24.44
CA ASP A 104 3.30 19.94 24.21
C ASP A 104 2.24 21.05 24.25
N ASP A 105 0.96 20.67 24.35
CA ASP A 105 -0.18 21.54 24.57
C ASP A 105 -0.96 21.17 25.85
N ASP A 106 -1.81 22.09 26.31
CA ASP A 106 -2.69 21.89 27.48
C ASP A 106 -3.89 20.96 27.17
N CYS A 107 -3.82 20.16 26.10
CA CYS A 107 -4.91 19.30 25.68
C CYS A 107 -5.06 18.10 26.63
N LYS A 108 -6.20 18.06 27.34
CA LYS A 108 -6.55 16.97 28.27
C LYS A 108 -7.43 15.88 27.65
N LEU A 109 -7.75 15.98 26.36
CA LEU A 109 -8.59 15.00 25.68
C LEU A 109 -7.95 13.61 25.65
N GLU A 110 -8.80 12.59 25.58
CA GLU A 110 -8.38 11.21 25.34
C GLU A 110 -7.63 11.14 24.00
N ARG A 111 -6.45 10.50 24.00
CA ARG A 111 -5.66 10.25 22.80
C ARG A 111 -5.95 8.86 22.26
N VAL A 112 -6.44 8.78 21.04
CA VAL A 112 -6.91 7.54 20.44
C VAL A 112 -6.24 7.31 19.10
N VAL A 113 -5.93 6.05 18.79
CA VAL A 113 -5.39 5.65 17.49
C VAL A 113 -6.53 5.43 16.49
N ALA A 114 -6.43 6.06 15.31
CA ALA A 114 -7.19 5.69 14.13
C ALA A 114 -6.35 4.72 13.29
N GLY A 115 -6.68 3.43 13.33
CA GLY A 115 -5.94 2.41 12.60
C GLY A 115 -6.33 2.37 11.14
N LEU A 116 -5.50 2.93 10.26
CA LEU A 116 -5.74 2.97 8.82
C LEU A 116 -5.29 1.66 8.16
N MET A 117 -6.18 1.08 7.37
CA MET A 117 -5.95 -0.12 6.58
C MET A 117 -6.26 0.18 5.11
N PHE A 118 -5.27 0.08 4.23
CA PHE A 118 -5.41 0.40 2.81
C PHE A 118 -5.48 -0.85 1.92
N TRP A 119 -6.22 -0.72 0.82
CA TRP A 119 -6.23 -1.66 -0.29
C TRP A 119 -6.21 -0.90 -1.61
N SER A 120 -5.45 -1.38 -2.58
CA SER A 120 -5.56 -0.95 -3.97
C SER A 120 -5.59 -2.16 -4.87
N ASP A 121 -6.43 -2.09 -5.91
CA ASP A 121 -6.53 -3.13 -6.92
C ASP A 121 -6.88 -2.49 -8.25
N SER A 122 -6.04 -2.69 -9.26
CA SER A 122 -6.28 -2.16 -10.60
C SER A 122 -7.27 -3.08 -11.34
N THR A 123 -8.52 -2.65 -11.43
CA THR A 123 -9.61 -3.41 -12.03
C THR A 123 -9.88 -2.98 -13.47
N ARG A 124 -10.13 -3.95 -14.35
CA ARG A 124 -10.64 -3.66 -15.71
C ARG A 124 -12.15 -3.44 -15.63
N LEU A 125 -12.63 -2.31 -16.14
CA LEU A 125 -14.05 -1.93 -16.10
C LEU A 125 -14.90 -2.65 -17.15
N ALA A 126 -14.30 -3.12 -18.24
CA ALA A 126 -15.00 -3.81 -19.31
C ALA A 126 -14.22 -5.05 -19.77
N HIS A 127 -14.94 -6.12 -20.10
CA HIS A 127 -14.35 -7.31 -20.75
C HIS A 127 -13.88 -7.03 -22.18
N PHE A 128 -14.49 -6.04 -22.84
CA PHE A 128 -14.09 -5.52 -24.15
C PHE A 128 -13.85 -4.01 -24.04
N GLY A 129 -12.59 -3.59 -24.18
CA GLY A 129 -12.15 -2.19 -24.04
C GLY A 129 -10.92 -2.02 -23.16
N ASN A 130 -10.27 -0.86 -23.23
CA ASN A 130 -9.07 -0.52 -22.45
C ASN A 130 -9.40 0.24 -21.14
N ALA A 131 -10.69 0.41 -20.82
CA ALA A 131 -11.11 1.12 -19.62
C ALA A 131 -10.73 0.32 -18.36
N SER A 132 -9.90 0.92 -17.51
CA SER A 132 -9.52 0.38 -16.21
C SER A 132 -9.68 1.46 -15.15
N THR A 133 -10.01 1.03 -13.94
CA THR A 133 -10.04 1.87 -12.75
C THR A 133 -9.10 1.31 -11.73
N TRP A 134 -8.43 2.21 -11.02
CA TRP A 134 -7.51 1.83 -9.96
C TRP A 134 -7.95 2.50 -8.66
N PRO A 135 -8.99 1.96 -8.03
CA PRO A 135 -9.47 2.47 -6.75
C PRO A 135 -8.46 2.21 -5.64
N LEU A 136 -8.42 3.17 -4.71
CA LEU A 136 -7.78 3.06 -3.42
C LEU A 136 -8.87 3.10 -2.34
N TYR A 137 -8.87 2.11 -1.47
CA TYR A 137 -9.82 1.95 -0.39
C TYR A 137 -9.15 2.10 0.98
N LEU A 138 -9.89 2.67 1.93
CA LEU A 138 -9.52 2.79 3.33
C LEU A 138 -10.59 2.11 4.19
N PHE A 139 -10.16 1.25 5.10
CA PHE A 139 -10.96 0.81 6.24
C PHE A 139 -10.29 1.20 7.55
N PHE A 140 -11.10 1.27 8.60
CA PHE A 140 -10.62 1.50 9.96
C PHE A 140 -10.49 0.17 10.70
N GLY A 141 -9.27 -0.12 11.15
CA GLY A 141 -8.96 -1.25 12.02
C GLY A 141 -9.57 -1.13 13.41
N ASN A 142 -10.19 0.01 13.75
CA ASN A 142 -11.01 0.21 14.95
C ASN A 142 -12.30 -0.64 14.91
N LEU A 143 -12.73 -1.11 13.74
CA LEU A 143 -13.90 -1.95 13.55
C LEU A 143 -13.53 -3.43 13.44
N SER A 144 -14.36 -4.28 14.06
CA SER A 144 -14.24 -5.73 13.89
C SER A 144 -14.36 -6.13 12.41
N LYS A 145 -13.64 -7.19 12.03
CA LYS A 145 -13.71 -7.75 10.68
C LYS A 145 -15.12 -8.18 10.30
N TYR A 146 -15.94 -8.61 11.26
CA TYR A 146 -17.33 -9.00 11.01
C TYR A 146 -18.21 -7.83 10.55
N ILE A 147 -17.92 -6.61 10.99
CA ILE A 147 -18.59 -5.42 10.48
C ILE A 147 -17.98 -5.01 9.14
N ARG A 148 -16.64 -5.04 9.02
CA ARG A 148 -15.95 -4.70 7.77
C ARG A 148 -16.32 -5.62 6.59
N SER A 149 -16.62 -6.88 6.87
CA SER A 149 -17.04 -7.87 5.88
C SER A 149 -18.54 -7.82 5.54
N ARG A 150 -19.33 -6.93 6.16
CA ARG A 150 -20.76 -6.75 5.81
C ARG A 150 -20.89 -5.77 4.64
N PRO A 151 -21.40 -6.20 3.46
CA PRO A 151 -21.51 -5.33 2.29
C PRO A 151 -22.37 -4.08 2.52
N ASN A 152 -23.38 -4.17 3.39
CA ASN A 152 -24.33 -3.10 3.69
C ASN A 152 -23.94 -2.23 4.89
N ALA A 153 -22.74 -2.42 5.46
CA ALA A 153 -22.29 -1.62 6.60
C ALA A 153 -21.73 -0.24 6.20
N SER A 154 -21.44 -0.02 4.91
CA SER A 154 -20.89 1.25 4.39
C SER A 154 -19.60 1.71 5.08
N VAL A 155 -18.77 0.76 5.52
CA VAL A 155 -17.50 1.01 6.25
C VAL A 155 -16.24 0.92 5.38
N CYS A 156 -16.43 0.69 4.07
CA CYS A 156 -15.38 0.79 3.06
C CYS A 156 -15.39 2.21 2.52
N HIS A 157 -14.27 2.93 2.65
CA HIS A 157 -14.17 4.31 2.16
C HIS A 157 -13.26 4.36 0.93
N PRO A 158 -13.79 4.52 -0.28
CA PRO A 158 -12.97 4.90 -1.43
C PRO A 158 -12.32 6.27 -1.16
N VAL A 159 -11.01 6.36 -1.31
CA VAL A 159 -10.23 7.58 -1.03
C VAL A 159 -9.55 8.14 -2.27
N ALA A 160 -9.29 7.35 -3.30
CA ALA A 160 -8.76 7.84 -4.56
C ALA A 160 -9.10 6.91 -5.73
N PHE A 161 -9.08 7.47 -6.93
CA PHE A 161 -9.00 6.76 -8.19
C PHE A 161 -7.69 7.16 -8.88
N ILE A 162 -6.72 6.24 -8.90
CA ILE A 162 -5.39 6.49 -9.43
C ILE A 162 -5.48 6.57 -10.96
N PRO A 163 -5.06 7.69 -11.59
CA PRO A 163 -5.07 7.80 -13.04
C PRO A 163 -3.99 6.89 -13.66
N THR A 164 -4.15 6.58 -14.93
CA THR A 164 -3.10 5.93 -15.72
C THR A 164 -2.29 6.98 -16.48
N LEU A 165 -1.08 6.64 -16.92
CA LEU A 165 -0.32 7.55 -17.77
C LEU A 165 -1.08 7.78 -19.09
N PRO A 166 -1.35 9.04 -19.48
CA PRO A 166 -2.07 9.35 -20.70
C PRO A 166 -1.19 9.06 -21.92
N GLU A 167 -1.81 8.77 -23.06
CA GLU A 167 -1.10 8.45 -24.30
C GLU A 167 -0.22 9.60 -24.80
N SER A 168 -0.58 10.85 -24.43
CA SER A 168 0.19 12.07 -24.68
C SER A 168 1.59 12.08 -24.07
N ILE A 169 1.88 11.22 -23.07
CA ILE A 169 3.25 11.10 -22.56
C ILE A 169 4.22 10.58 -23.62
N ASN A 170 3.74 9.77 -24.57
CA ASN A 170 4.56 9.21 -25.64
C ASN A 170 5.01 10.31 -26.62
N SER A 171 4.11 11.21 -27.01
CA SER A 171 4.45 12.36 -27.84
C SER A 171 5.36 13.33 -27.08
N PHE A 172 5.09 13.57 -25.80
CA PHE A 172 5.94 14.37 -24.93
C PHE A 172 7.38 13.83 -24.86
N ILE A 173 7.57 12.54 -24.56
CA ILE A 173 8.89 11.90 -24.52
C ILE A 173 9.59 11.98 -25.88
N SER A 174 8.87 11.70 -26.96
CA SER A 174 9.42 11.72 -28.32
C SER A 174 9.93 13.11 -28.75
N SER A 175 9.41 14.18 -28.15
CA SER A 175 9.82 15.55 -28.48
C SER A 175 11.27 15.89 -28.07
N PHE A 176 11.85 15.12 -27.14
CA PHE A 176 13.23 15.37 -26.66
C PHE A 176 14.11 14.12 -26.57
N LEU A 177 13.53 12.91 -26.59
CA LEU A 177 14.28 11.66 -26.68
C LEU A 177 14.17 11.06 -28.09
N GLN A 178 15.25 11.15 -28.86
CA GLN A 178 15.37 10.59 -30.21
C GLN A 178 15.54 9.05 -30.21
N ARG A 179 14.65 8.32 -29.54
CA ARG A 179 14.67 6.84 -29.46
C ARG A 179 13.35 6.23 -29.92
N LYS A 180 13.44 5.11 -30.65
CA LYS A 180 12.27 4.33 -31.11
C LYS A 180 11.52 3.60 -29.98
N LYS A 181 12.15 3.37 -28.82
CA LYS A 181 11.55 2.70 -27.65
C LYS A 181 12.04 3.33 -26.34
N TYR A 182 11.11 3.66 -25.45
CA TYR A 182 11.37 4.30 -24.15
C TYR A 182 10.58 3.62 -23.01
N ASP A 183 10.38 2.30 -23.11
CA ASP A 183 9.67 1.48 -22.12
C ASP A 183 10.20 1.64 -20.69
N ASP A 184 11.52 1.78 -20.53
CA ASP A 184 12.15 2.00 -19.23
C ASP A 184 11.76 3.35 -18.61
N VAL A 185 11.63 4.39 -19.46
CA VAL A 185 11.20 5.73 -19.03
C VAL A 185 9.73 5.69 -18.66
N LEU A 186 8.88 5.05 -19.48
CA LEU A 186 7.46 4.88 -19.16
C LEU A 186 7.27 4.11 -17.86
N THR A 187 8.00 3.02 -17.67
CA THR A 187 7.94 2.21 -16.44
C THR A 187 8.37 3.03 -15.22
N HIS A 188 9.39 3.88 -15.37
CA HIS A 188 9.79 4.83 -14.33
C HIS A 188 8.70 5.87 -14.04
N CYS A 189 8.12 6.48 -15.08
CA CYS A 189 7.03 7.44 -14.96
C CYS A 189 5.79 6.85 -14.27
N LYS A 190 5.46 5.57 -14.51
CA LYS A 190 4.36 4.89 -13.81
C LYS A 190 4.61 4.81 -12.30
N ARG A 191 5.85 4.55 -11.89
CA ARG A 191 6.23 4.53 -10.47
C ARG A 191 6.19 5.93 -9.87
N GLU A 192 6.72 6.92 -10.57
CA GLU A 192 6.65 8.33 -10.13
C GLU A 192 5.19 8.79 -9.99
N LEU A 193 4.30 8.40 -10.91
CA LEU A 193 2.86 8.72 -10.84
C LEU A 193 2.23 8.13 -9.58
N PHE A 194 2.44 6.82 -9.34
CA PHE A 194 1.89 6.15 -8.18
C PHE A 194 2.32 6.81 -6.87
N HIS A 195 3.60 7.14 -6.75
CA HIS A 195 4.12 7.85 -5.57
C HIS A 195 3.71 9.32 -5.53
N GLY A 196 3.54 9.99 -6.66
CA GLY A 196 2.98 11.34 -6.74
C GLY A 196 1.56 11.40 -6.19
N VAL A 197 0.72 10.42 -6.51
CA VAL A 197 -0.63 10.29 -5.90
C VAL A 197 -0.54 10.12 -4.39
N TRP A 198 0.32 9.24 -3.89
CA TRP A 198 0.51 9.06 -2.45
C TRP A 198 1.08 10.29 -1.76
N HIS A 199 1.91 11.08 -2.43
CA HIS A 199 2.41 12.34 -1.90
C HIS A 199 1.27 13.35 -1.71
N ILE A 200 0.32 13.42 -2.65
CA ILE A 200 -0.90 14.25 -2.54
C ILE A 200 -1.79 13.75 -1.41
N LEU A 201 -1.95 12.44 -1.23
CA LEU A 201 -2.79 11.88 -0.16
C LEU A 201 -2.17 12.05 1.23
N LEU A 202 -0.83 12.02 1.32
CA LEU A 202 -0.06 12.26 2.55
C LEU A 202 0.32 13.74 2.66
N ASP A 203 -0.66 14.62 2.47
CA ASP A 203 -0.52 16.08 2.52
C ASP A 203 -0.10 16.59 3.91
N ASP A 204 0.21 17.88 4.01
CA ASP A 204 0.70 18.48 5.26
C ASP A 204 -0.37 18.44 6.38
N GLU A 205 -1.67 18.44 6.04
CA GLU A 205 -2.74 18.27 7.04
C GLU A 205 -2.70 16.86 7.63
N PHE A 206 -2.50 15.84 6.79
CA PHE A 206 -2.35 14.46 7.22
C PHE A 206 -1.10 14.27 8.07
N ILE A 207 0.04 14.85 7.68
CA ILE A 207 1.28 14.78 8.46
C ILE A 207 1.11 15.45 9.82
N ASN A 208 0.51 16.63 9.87
CA ASN A 208 0.21 17.30 11.13
C ASN A 208 -0.72 16.47 12.02
N ALA A 209 -1.75 15.83 11.46
CA ALA A 209 -2.62 14.92 12.20
C ALA A 209 -1.88 13.66 12.68
N TYR A 210 -0.94 13.14 11.89
CA TYR A 210 -0.13 11.98 12.25
C TYR A 210 0.75 12.29 13.48
N THR A 211 1.35 13.47 13.54
CA THR A 211 2.26 13.88 14.63
C THR A 211 1.53 14.42 15.85
N ASN A 212 0.53 15.27 15.61
CA ASN A 212 -0.10 16.09 16.63
C ASN A 212 -1.55 15.67 16.89
N GLY A 213 -2.11 14.73 16.14
CA GLY A 213 -3.50 14.33 16.26
C GLY A 213 -4.47 15.40 15.76
N ILE A 214 -5.74 15.02 15.64
CA ILE A 214 -6.85 15.90 15.28
C ILE A 214 -7.96 15.77 16.30
N VAL A 215 -8.56 16.89 16.71
CA VAL A 215 -9.68 16.89 17.65
C VAL A 215 -10.97 16.66 16.88
N ILE A 216 -11.70 15.60 17.24
CA ILE A 216 -12.97 15.22 16.62
C ILE A 216 -14.01 15.01 17.73
N LYS A 217 -15.22 15.55 17.54
CA LYS A 217 -16.40 15.16 18.32
C LYS A 217 -16.91 13.83 17.76
N CYS A 218 -16.67 12.74 18.46
CA CYS A 218 -17.11 11.43 18.04
C CYS A 218 -18.64 11.32 18.09
N HIS A 219 -19.18 10.25 17.48
CA HIS A 219 -20.62 9.99 17.44
C HIS A 219 -21.29 9.95 18.83
N ASP A 220 -20.58 9.49 19.85
CA ASP A 220 -21.03 9.46 21.26
C ASP A 220 -21.07 10.85 21.93
N GLY A 221 -20.74 11.92 21.19
CA GLY A 221 -20.71 13.29 21.67
C GLY A 221 -19.42 13.68 22.39
N VAL A 222 -18.49 12.75 22.59
CA VAL A 222 -17.22 12.98 23.31
C VAL A 222 -16.15 13.50 22.34
N TYR A 223 -15.45 14.56 22.75
CA TYR A 223 -14.29 15.05 22.02
C TYR A 223 -13.07 14.19 22.32
N ARG A 224 -12.41 13.71 21.27
CA ARG A 224 -11.18 12.92 21.36
C ARG A 224 -10.12 13.49 20.43
N ARG A 225 -8.86 13.30 20.81
CA ARG A 225 -7.71 13.62 19.96
C ARG A 225 -7.26 12.36 19.24
N ILE A 226 -7.57 12.29 17.96
CA ILE A 226 -7.39 11.11 17.12
C ILE A 226 -6.05 11.19 16.38
N PHE A 227 -5.25 10.13 16.45
CA PHE A 227 -3.94 10.00 15.82
C PHE A 227 -3.99 8.92 14.73
N PRO A 228 -3.93 9.28 13.44
CA PRO A 228 -3.90 8.31 12.36
C PRO A 228 -2.62 7.46 12.38
N ARG A 229 -2.75 6.14 12.25
CA ARG A 229 -1.61 5.22 12.14
C ARG A 229 -1.89 4.21 11.03
N ILE A 230 -0.97 4.06 10.10
CA ILE A 230 -1.11 3.10 9.00
C ILE A 230 -0.61 1.75 9.47
N PHE A 231 -1.49 0.76 9.54
CA PHE A 231 -1.15 -0.59 10.02
C PHE A 231 -0.98 -1.60 8.89
N THR A 232 -1.83 -1.53 7.88
CA THR A 232 -1.82 -2.49 6.78
C THR A 232 -2.03 -1.83 5.44
N TYR A 233 -1.35 -2.34 4.43
CA TYR A 233 -1.64 -2.11 3.03
C TYR A 233 -1.63 -3.47 2.35
N SER A 234 -2.81 -3.92 1.92
CA SER A 234 -2.98 -5.16 1.18
C SER A 234 -3.15 -4.87 -0.30
N ALA A 235 -2.41 -5.60 -1.12
CA ALA A 235 -2.54 -5.55 -2.56
C ALA A 235 -1.91 -6.79 -3.18
N ASP A 236 -2.08 -6.98 -4.49
CA ASP A 236 -1.41 -8.05 -5.23
C ASP A 236 0.11 -7.79 -5.36
N TYR A 237 0.84 -8.74 -5.94
CA TYR A 237 2.29 -8.63 -6.04
C TYR A 237 2.79 -7.45 -6.90
N PRO A 238 2.30 -7.25 -8.15
CA PRO A 238 2.66 -6.08 -8.95
C PRO A 238 2.44 -4.75 -8.23
N GLU A 239 1.34 -4.61 -7.49
CA GLU A 239 1.03 -3.41 -6.72
C GLU A 239 1.96 -3.25 -5.51
N LYS A 240 2.24 -4.33 -4.78
CA LYS A 240 3.24 -4.34 -3.70
C LYS A 240 4.63 -3.96 -4.19
N VAL A 241 4.98 -4.32 -5.44
CA VAL A 241 6.24 -3.94 -6.06
C VAL A 241 6.32 -2.43 -6.27
N LEU A 242 5.21 -1.78 -6.65
CA LEU A 242 5.11 -0.32 -6.71
C LEU A 242 5.23 0.27 -5.30
N LEU A 243 4.41 -0.18 -4.35
CA LEU A 243 4.42 0.28 -2.97
C LEU A 243 5.80 0.19 -2.33
N ALA A 244 6.48 -0.94 -2.46
CA ALA A 244 7.80 -1.18 -1.88
C ALA A 244 8.94 -0.52 -2.67
N THR A 245 8.68 0.14 -3.81
CA THR A 245 9.70 0.66 -4.73
C THR A 245 10.77 -0.38 -5.12
N ILE A 246 10.31 -1.57 -5.51
CA ILE A 246 11.19 -2.65 -5.96
C ILE A 246 10.95 -3.03 -7.42
N ARG A 247 11.77 -3.93 -7.95
CA ARG A 247 11.68 -4.50 -9.28
C ARG A 247 10.80 -5.73 -9.26
N ASP A 248 9.84 -5.76 -10.19
CA ASP A 248 9.04 -6.95 -10.46
C ASP A 248 9.96 -8.15 -10.74
N LYS A 249 9.78 -9.23 -9.97
CA LYS A 249 10.55 -10.48 -10.07
C LYS A 249 12.08 -10.29 -10.07
N GLY A 250 12.59 -9.23 -9.43
CA GLY A 250 14.02 -8.92 -9.34
C GLY A 250 14.83 -9.93 -8.51
N ASN A 251 16.10 -9.61 -8.26
CA ASN A 251 17.03 -10.48 -7.51
C ASN A 251 16.55 -10.82 -6.10
N CYS A 252 15.98 -9.86 -5.39
CA CYS A 252 15.31 -10.02 -4.10
C CYS A 252 13.85 -9.56 -4.27
N PRO A 253 12.92 -10.43 -4.70
CA PRO A 253 11.59 -9.99 -5.13
C PRO A 253 10.60 -9.84 -3.99
N CYS A 254 10.91 -10.32 -2.77
CA CYS A 254 10.04 -10.15 -1.61
C CYS A 254 10.00 -8.68 -1.14
N PRO A 255 8.81 -8.09 -0.93
CA PRO A 255 8.70 -6.73 -0.40
C PRO A 255 9.18 -6.62 1.04
N ARG A 256 9.12 -7.69 1.85
CA ARG A 256 9.46 -7.66 3.28
C ARG A 256 10.89 -8.07 3.63
N CYS A 257 11.58 -8.78 2.74
CA CYS A 257 12.94 -9.26 3.00
C CYS A 257 13.82 -9.25 1.75
N LEU A 258 15.13 -9.32 1.97
CA LEU A 258 16.19 -9.33 0.96
C LEU A 258 16.63 -10.76 0.59
N THR A 259 15.79 -11.77 0.82
CA THR A 259 16.10 -13.14 0.39
C THR A 259 16.22 -13.20 -1.14
N PRO A 260 17.37 -13.63 -1.67
CA PRO A 260 17.55 -13.80 -3.11
C PRO A 260 16.58 -14.82 -3.69
N LYS A 261 16.11 -14.57 -4.90
CA LYS A 261 15.22 -15.45 -5.67
C LYS A 261 15.79 -16.87 -5.83
N SER A 262 17.10 -17.00 -5.91
CA SER A 262 17.80 -18.29 -5.99
C SER A 262 17.63 -19.17 -4.74
N LEU A 263 17.19 -18.60 -3.61
CA LEU A 263 16.95 -19.34 -2.37
C LEU A 263 15.47 -19.67 -2.14
N PHE A 264 14.58 -19.35 -3.09
CA PHE A 264 13.13 -19.55 -2.89
C PHE A 264 12.73 -21.01 -2.77
N ASN A 265 13.51 -21.91 -3.37
CA ASN A 265 13.35 -23.37 -3.20
C ASN A 265 13.60 -23.85 -1.77
N ARG A 266 14.14 -22.99 -0.87
CA ARG A 266 14.38 -23.29 0.55
C ARG A 266 13.28 -22.75 1.48
N THR A 267 12.24 -22.12 0.92
CA THR A 267 11.10 -21.63 1.71
C THR A 267 10.47 -22.79 2.47
N GLY A 268 10.17 -22.58 3.76
CA GLY A 268 9.62 -23.62 4.64
C GLY A 268 10.65 -24.55 5.30
N TYR A 269 11.96 -24.41 5.00
CA TYR A 269 12.99 -25.15 5.75
C TYR A 269 13.10 -24.60 7.18
N LEU A 270 13.64 -25.39 8.12
CA LEU A 270 13.83 -24.97 9.53
C LEU A 270 14.55 -23.62 9.68
N TYR A 271 15.47 -23.31 8.76
CA TYR A 271 16.24 -22.06 8.76
C TYR A 271 15.60 -20.93 7.95
N ASP A 272 14.48 -21.14 7.26
CA ASP A 272 13.85 -20.12 6.40
C ASP A 272 13.44 -18.88 7.19
N ILE A 273 12.60 -19.06 8.23
CA ILE A 273 12.12 -17.94 9.07
C ILE A 273 13.30 -17.17 9.69
N PRO A 274 14.26 -17.81 10.40
CA PRO A 274 15.42 -17.09 10.93
C PRO A 274 16.23 -16.33 9.87
N GLN A 275 16.42 -16.89 8.68
CA GLN A 275 17.16 -16.23 7.60
C GLN A 275 16.41 -15.01 7.04
N ARG A 276 15.10 -15.12 6.86
CA ARG A 276 14.25 -13.99 6.42
C ARG A 276 14.23 -12.87 7.45
N MET A 277 14.15 -13.20 8.74
CA MET A 277 14.20 -12.23 9.85
C MET A 277 15.55 -11.52 9.94
N LYS A 278 16.67 -12.21 9.66
CA LYS A 278 18.00 -11.58 9.56
C LYS A 278 18.16 -10.68 8.33
N ARG A 279 17.29 -10.83 7.33
CA ARG A 279 17.34 -10.13 6.03
C ARG A 279 16.13 -9.25 5.82
N LEU A 280 15.52 -8.72 6.87
CA LEU A 280 14.40 -7.79 6.75
C LEU A 280 14.79 -6.63 5.84
N ARG A 281 13.87 -6.27 4.94
CA ARG A 281 14.09 -5.17 4.01
C ARG A 281 13.98 -3.86 4.78
N ARG A 282 14.89 -2.93 4.46
CA ARG A 282 14.83 -1.53 4.85
C ARG A 282 14.94 -0.67 3.59
N TYR A 283 14.54 0.59 3.69
CA TYR A 283 14.60 1.50 2.57
C TYR A 283 16.04 2.02 2.41
N PHE A 284 16.57 1.97 1.18
CA PHE A 284 17.95 2.36 0.90
C PHE A 284 18.00 3.78 0.32
N ALA A 285 17.71 4.78 1.16
CA ALA A 285 17.59 6.18 0.74
C ALA A 285 18.83 6.68 -0.02
N GLU A 286 20.04 6.38 0.48
CA GLU A 286 21.29 6.79 -0.16
C GLU A 286 21.47 6.20 -1.57
N LYS A 287 21.18 4.90 -1.74
CA LYS A 287 21.30 4.23 -3.05
C LYS A 287 20.29 4.80 -4.06
N VAL A 288 19.06 5.03 -3.62
CA VAL A 288 18.02 5.66 -4.45
C VAL A 288 18.43 7.08 -4.82
N SER A 289 18.92 7.88 -3.86
CA SER A 289 19.39 9.24 -4.11
C SER A 289 20.56 9.30 -5.09
N GLN A 290 21.57 8.46 -4.92
CA GLN A 290 22.71 8.36 -5.84
C GLN A 290 22.28 7.93 -7.25
N ALA A 291 21.35 6.98 -7.36
CA ALA A 291 20.80 6.56 -8.64
C ALA A 291 19.98 7.68 -9.30
N ARG A 292 19.16 8.42 -8.54
CA ARG A 292 18.42 9.57 -9.05
C ARG A 292 19.34 10.70 -9.48
N ASN A 293 20.40 11.01 -8.73
CA ASN A 293 21.41 11.98 -9.16
C ASN A 293 22.09 11.53 -10.46
N ALA A 294 22.42 10.24 -10.60
CA ALA A 294 22.96 9.72 -11.85
C ALA A 294 22.01 9.96 -13.04
N ILE A 295 20.71 9.70 -12.87
CA ILE A 295 19.70 9.85 -13.91
C ILE A 295 19.41 11.33 -14.20
N TYR A 296 19.01 12.07 -13.16
CA TYR A 296 18.44 13.41 -13.29
C TYR A 296 19.50 14.51 -13.38
N THR A 297 20.70 14.31 -12.83
CA THR A 297 21.75 15.35 -12.90
C THR A 297 22.77 15.02 -13.98
N ARG A 298 23.17 13.75 -14.08
CA ARG A 298 24.26 13.30 -14.97
C ARG A 298 23.78 12.65 -16.27
N GLY A 299 22.48 12.60 -16.52
CA GLY A 299 21.91 12.05 -17.76
C GLY A 299 22.12 10.54 -17.95
N ALA A 300 22.44 9.81 -16.87
CA ALA A 300 22.64 8.37 -16.97
C ALA A 300 21.34 7.65 -17.37
N PRO A 301 21.39 6.63 -18.23
CA PRO A 301 20.22 5.82 -18.53
C PRO A 301 19.69 5.12 -17.26
N ILE A 302 18.36 5.00 -17.13
CA ILE A 302 17.69 4.34 -15.99
C ILE A 302 18.17 2.88 -15.80
N LYS A 303 18.38 2.14 -16.89
CA LYS A 303 18.99 0.80 -16.89
C LYS A 303 20.48 0.80 -17.25
N GLY A 304 21.15 1.94 -17.09
CA GLY A 304 22.59 2.08 -17.34
C GLY A 304 23.42 1.38 -16.26
N GLY A 305 24.64 0.95 -16.60
CA GLY A 305 25.50 0.17 -15.71
C GLY A 305 25.70 0.78 -14.31
N LEU A 306 25.86 2.11 -14.24
CA LEU A 306 25.98 2.85 -12.99
C LEU A 306 24.74 2.78 -12.09
N VAL A 307 23.53 2.88 -12.68
CA VAL A 307 22.27 2.78 -11.91
C VAL A 307 22.02 1.34 -11.52
N GLU A 308 22.27 0.40 -12.43
CA GLU A 308 22.10 -1.02 -12.20
C GLU A 308 23.02 -1.56 -11.11
N SER A 309 24.29 -1.13 -11.06
CA SER A 309 25.24 -1.56 -10.01
C SER A 309 24.79 -1.14 -8.61
N LEU A 310 24.09 0.00 -8.49
CA LEU A 310 23.55 0.49 -7.23
C LEU A 310 22.30 -0.27 -6.79
N LEU A 311 21.36 -0.49 -7.72
CA LEU A 311 19.98 -0.87 -7.37
C LEU A 311 19.66 -2.35 -7.60
N LYS A 312 20.20 -2.97 -8.64
CA LYS A 312 19.86 -4.35 -9.06
C LYS A 312 20.12 -5.40 -7.97
N PRO A 313 21.23 -5.37 -7.19
CA PRO A 313 21.49 -6.38 -6.16
C PRO A 313 20.38 -6.50 -5.11
N PHE A 314 19.67 -5.40 -4.84
CA PHE A 314 18.62 -5.32 -3.83
C PHE A 314 17.21 -5.24 -4.43
N SER A 315 17.08 -5.40 -5.75
CA SER A 315 15.84 -5.16 -6.52
C SER A 315 15.28 -3.76 -6.40
N LEU A 316 16.07 -2.72 -6.16
CA LEU A 316 15.55 -1.37 -5.99
C LEU A 316 15.23 -0.71 -7.35
N VAL A 317 14.40 0.32 -7.31
CA VAL A 317 14.12 1.20 -8.45
C VAL A 317 14.46 2.66 -8.07
N PRO A 318 14.77 3.55 -9.02
CA PRO A 318 15.20 4.91 -8.73
C PRO A 318 14.01 5.85 -8.41
N THR A 319 13.02 5.38 -7.66
CA THR A 319 11.82 6.16 -7.28
C THR A 319 11.86 6.47 -5.79
N ILE A 320 11.56 7.72 -5.42
CA ILE A 320 11.42 8.12 -4.02
C ILE A 320 10.08 7.58 -3.52
N ASN A 321 10.12 6.89 -2.38
CA ASN A 321 8.92 6.33 -1.79
C ASN A 321 8.22 7.38 -0.90
N SER A 322 7.04 7.84 -1.31
CA SER A 322 6.29 8.90 -0.60
C SER A 322 5.95 8.56 0.85
N PHE A 323 5.71 7.28 1.18
CA PHE A 323 5.48 6.90 2.57
C PHE A 323 6.74 7.07 3.41
N VAL A 324 7.89 6.65 2.88
CA VAL A 324 9.17 6.79 3.58
C VAL A 324 9.55 8.25 3.72
N ASP A 325 9.45 9.01 2.63
CA ASP A 325 9.76 10.44 2.59
C ASP A 325 8.94 11.23 3.62
N ARG A 326 7.63 10.98 3.68
CA ARG A 326 6.70 11.78 4.49
C ARG A 326 6.53 11.26 5.91
N LEU A 327 6.63 9.94 6.16
CA LEU A 327 6.28 9.33 7.45
C LEU A 327 7.47 8.74 8.22
N SER A 328 8.56 8.32 7.57
CA SER A 328 9.71 7.75 8.31
C SER A 328 10.40 8.72 9.27
N PRO A 329 10.40 10.06 9.05
CA PRO A 329 10.84 11.02 10.09
C PRO A 329 10.09 10.88 11.42
N PHE A 330 8.89 10.29 11.41
CA PHE A 330 8.03 10.06 12.57
C PHE A 330 7.99 8.59 12.99
N GLY A 331 9.00 7.80 12.62
CA GLY A 331 9.16 6.40 13.04
C GLY A 331 8.39 5.37 12.20
N PHE A 332 7.78 5.76 11.08
CA PHE A 332 7.06 4.82 10.22
C PHE A 332 8.01 3.92 9.40
N ASP A 333 7.76 2.61 9.45
CA ASP A 333 8.37 1.61 8.56
C ASP A 333 7.32 1.02 7.62
N LEU A 334 7.56 1.15 6.32
CA LEU A 334 6.65 0.68 5.27
C LEU A 334 6.61 -0.85 5.18
N PHE A 335 7.73 -1.56 5.36
CA PHE A 335 7.79 -2.97 4.96
C PHE A 335 6.93 -3.91 5.82
N PRO A 336 6.78 -3.70 7.14
CA PRO A 336 5.83 -4.46 7.97
C PRO A 336 4.36 -4.26 7.57
N VAL A 337 4.02 -3.09 7.03
CA VAL A 337 2.65 -2.71 6.64
C VAL A 337 2.16 -3.47 5.40
N LEU A 338 3.09 -3.94 4.54
CA LEU A 338 2.77 -4.70 3.33
C LEU A 338 2.33 -6.13 3.69
N VAL A 339 1.04 -6.33 3.92
CA VAL A 339 0.45 -7.60 4.34
C VAL A 339 0.13 -8.53 3.17
N VAL A 340 0.03 -9.83 3.42
CA VAL A 340 -0.33 -10.83 2.41
C VAL A 340 -1.78 -10.62 1.98
N ASP A 341 -2.03 -10.64 0.67
CA ASP A 341 -3.38 -10.64 0.14
C ASP A 341 -3.75 -12.08 -0.15
N LEU A 342 -4.46 -12.73 0.77
CA LEU A 342 -4.78 -14.16 0.65
C LEU A 342 -5.64 -14.45 -0.58
N LEU A 343 -6.54 -13.55 -0.97
CA LEU A 343 -7.41 -13.74 -2.12
C LEU A 343 -6.58 -13.79 -3.42
N HIS A 344 -5.74 -12.77 -3.64
CA HIS A 344 -4.97 -12.65 -4.88
C HIS A 344 -3.71 -13.53 -4.90
N GLU A 345 -3.00 -13.64 -3.77
CA GLU A 345 -1.73 -14.35 -3.70
C GLU A 345 -1.91 -15.86 -3.46
N PHE A 346 -3.00 -16.28 -2.80
CA PHE A 346 -3.25 -17.69 -2.50
C PHE A 346 -4.48 -18.24 -3.22
N GLU A 347 -5.69 -17.74 -2.96
CA GLU A 347 -6.94 -18.39 -3.39
C GLU A 347 -7.14 -18.39 -4.92
N LEU A 348 -7.13 -17.21 -5.54
CA LEU A 348 -7.31 -17.08 -7.00
C LEU A 348 -6.06 -17.50 -7.79
N GLY A 349 -4.88 -17.32 -7.20
CA GLY A 349 -3.60 -17.64 -7.80
C GLY A 349 -3.18 -19.09 -7.60
N ILE A 350 -2.60 -19.38 -6.43
CA ILE A 350 -1.90 -20.63 -6.14
C ILE A 350 -2.87 -21.80 -5.96
N LEU A 351 -3.93 -21.65 -5.15
CA LEU A 351 -4.89 -22.71 -4.88
C LEU A 351 -5.56 -23.17 -6.18
N LYS A 352 -6.00 -22.22 -7.03
CA LYS A 352 -6.52 -22.54 -8.36
C LYS A 352 -5.52 -23.33 -9.21
N ALA A 353 -4.25 -22.90 -9.25
CA ALA A 353 -3.22 -23.59 -10.03
C ALA A 353 -2.93 -25.01 -9.50
N VAL A 354 -2.81 -25.14 -8.17
CA VAL A 354 -2.61 -26.44 -7.50
C VAL A 354 -3.80 -27.35 -7.74
N MET A 355 -5.02 -26.87 -7.52
CA MET A 355 -6.24 -27.65 -7.74
C MET A 355 -6.38 -28.07 -9.20
N THR A 356 -6.06 -27.18 -10.15
CA THR A 356 -6.01 -27.52 -11.59
C THR A 356 -5.00 -28.62 -11.87
N HIS A 357 -3.81 -28.55 -11.27
CA HIS A 357 -2.78 -29.58 -11.43
C HIS A 357 -3.22 -30.92 -10.85
N LEU A 358 -3.80 -30.92 -9.64
CA LEU A 358 -4.34 -32.12 -8.99
C LEU A 358 -5.48 -32.74 -9.81
N MET A 359 -6.37 -31.93 -10.38
CA MET A 359 -7.42 -32.41 -11.29
C MET A 359 -6.81 -33.06 -12.54
N ARG A 360 -5.77 -32.48 -13.14
CA ARG A 360 -5.08 -33.09 -14.30
C ARG A 360 -4.45 -34.44 -13.95
N LEU A 361 -3.83 -34.55 -12.78
CA LEU A 361 -3.26 -35.81 -12.29
C LEU A 361 -4.35 -36.87 -12.08
N LEU A 362 -5.46 -36.51 -11.45
CA LEU A 362 -6.59 -37.42 -11.25
C LEU A 362 -7.19 -37.89 -12.57
N TYR A 363 -7.39 -36.97 -13.52
CA TYR A 363 -7.88 -37.30 -14.85
C TYR A 363 -6.94 -38.27 -15.59
N ALA A 364 -5.62 -38.07 -15.46
CA ALA A 364 -4.64 -38.96 -16.07
C ALA A 364 -4.62 -40.37 -15.43
N VAL A 365 -4.94 -40.48 -14.15
CA VAL A 365 -5.05 -41.77 -13.44
C VAL A 365 -6.35 -42.49 -13.81
N ASP A 366 -7.50 -41.80 -13.71
CA ASP A 366 -8.80 -42.29 -14.13
C ASP A 366 -9.76 -41.11 -14.33
N PRO A 367 -10.23 -40.84 -15.56
CA PRO A 367 -11.18 -39.76 -15.84
C PRO A 367 -12.43 -39.76 -14.95
N ARG A 368 -12.88 -40.93 -14.48
CA ARG A 368 -14.07 -41.05 -13.61
C ARG A 368 -13.87 -40.42 -12.23
N LYS A 369 -12.62 -40.28 -11.77
CA LYS A 369 -12.32 -39.65 -10.46
C LYS A 369 -12.66 -38.17 -10.43
N ILE A 370 -12.71 -37.50 -11.59
CA ILE A 370 -13.18 -36.10 -11.67
C ILE A 370 -14.67 -36.02 -11.39
N THR A 371 -15.46 -36.97 -11.89
CA THR A 371 -16.90 -37.03 -11.60
C THR A 371 -17.15 -37.18 -10.10
N THR A 372 -16.41 -38.04 -9.40
CA THR A 372 -16.54 -38.21 -7.94
C THR A 372 -16.18 -36.96 -7.14
N ILE A 373 -15.24 -36.12 -7.63
CA ILE A 373 -14.96 -34.83 -6.98
C ILE A 373 -16.10 -33.86 -7.19
N ASN A 374 -16.67 -33.81 -8.40
CA ASN A 374 -17.78 -32.93 -8.71
C ASN A 374 -19.03 -33.26 -7.89
N GLU A 375 -19.24 -34.52 -7.49
CA GLU A 375 -20.36 -34.91 -6.61
C GLU A 375 -20.32 -34.27 -5.21
N ARG A 376 -19.18 -33.72 -4.77
CA ARG A 376 -19.03 -33.09 -3.44
C ARG A 376 -19.35 -31.60 -3.41
N TYR A 377 -19.59 -30.98 -4.56
CA TYR A 377 -19.87 -29.56 -4.74
C TYR A 377 -21.20 -29.39 -5.47
#